data_AF-A0A5K8A0C7-F1
#
_entry.id   AF-A0A5K8A0C7-F1
#
_cell.length_a   1.000
_cell.length_b   1.000
_cell.length_c   1.000
_cell.angle_alpha   90.00
_cell.angle_beta   90.00
_cell.angle_gamma   90.00
#
_symmetry.space_group_name_H-M   'P 1'
#
loop_
_entity.id
_entity.type
_entity.pdbx_description
1 polymer ?
#
loop_
_entity_poly.entity_id
_entity_poly.type
_entity_poly.pdbx_seq_one_letter_code
_entity_poly.pdbx_strand_id
1 'polypeptide(L)'
;MRKTWMKQKYWFNGSRPWTFSTWVKGKNGVKALYTLTRACSIGIVRHAKIRGKANPFDPEYDPYFKRRRFKRTYGQQACSA
;
A
#
# COMPACT_ATOMS: atom_id res chain seq x y z
N MET A 1 -2.93 27.01 -24.95
CA MET A 1 -2.22 26.48 -23.76
C MET A 1 -1.17 25.45 -24.23
N ARG A 2 0.13 25.64 -23.96
CA ARG A 2 1.21 24.79 -24.52
C ARG A 2 1.25 23.42 -23.81
N LYS A 3 0.67 22.38 -24.43
CA LYS A 3 0.65 20.98 -23.92
C LYS A 3 2.05 20.41 -23.62
N THR A 4 3.08 20.92 -24.30
CA THR A 4 4.48 20.50 -24.15
C THR A 4 5.04 20.78 -22.75
N TRP A 5 4.75 21.94 -22.17
CA TRP A 5 5.23 22.31 -20.83
C TRP A 5 4.64 21.39 -19.76
N MET A 6 3.35 21.09 -19.87
CA MET A 6 2.65 20.22 -18.92
C MET A 6 3.28 18.82 -18.90
N LYS A 7 3.55 18.25 -20.09
CA LYS A 7 4.24 16.96 -20.22
C LYS A 7 5.62 16.98 -19.57
N GLN A 8 6.43 17.99 -19.87
CA GLN A 8 7.78 18.14 -19.30
C GLN A 8 7.76 18.33 -17.77
N LYS A 9 6.72 18.97 -17.22
CA LYS A 9 6.63 19.25 -15.79
C LYS A 9 6.22 18.03 -14.96
N TYR A 10 5.24 17.24 -15.43
CA TYR A 10 4.63 16.20 -14.60
C TYR A 10 4.84 14.78 -15.10
N TRP A 11 5.26 14.55 -16.35
CA TRP A 11 5.47 13.19 -16.87
C TRP A 11 6.96 12.87 -16.90
N PHE A 12 7.35 11.85 -16.12
CA PHE A 12 8.71 11.34 -16.07
C PHE A 12 9.00 10.40 -17.24
N ASN A 13 10.16 10.58 -17.87
CA ASN A 13 10.63 9.78 -19.01
C ASN A 13 11.82 8.87 -18.67
N GLY A 14 11.94 8.41 -17.42
CA GLY A 14 12.98 7.46 -17.03
C GLY A 14 12.62 6.01 -17.39
N SER A 15 13.05 5.06 -16.55
CA SER A 15 12.82 3.61 -16.76
C SER A 15 11.35 3.21 -16.93
N ARG A 16 10.42 4.04 -16.46
CA ARG A 16 8.97 3.90 -16.66
C ARG A 16 8.39 5.20 -17.23
N PRO A 17 8.29 5.34 -18.56
CA PRO A 17 7.75 6.54 -19.17
C PRO A 17 6.29 6.75 -18.79
N TRP A 18 5.82 7.99 -18.92
CA TRP A 18 4.45 8.41 -18.61
C TRP A 18 4.05 8.30 -17.13
N THR A 19 5.02 8.22 -16.22
CA THR A 19 4.75 8.21 -14.78
C THR A 19 4.52 9.64 -14.29
N PHE A 20 3.38 9.90 -13.64
CA PHE A 20 3.15 11.19 -12.99
C PHE A 20 4.17 11.40 -11.88
N SER A 21 4.82 12.55 -11.88
CA SER A 21 5.91 12.86 -10.97
C SER A 21 5.98 14.34 -10.62
N THR A 22 6.58 14.65 -9.48
CA THR A 22 6.85 16.02 -9.06
C THR A 22 8.12 16.08 -8.22
N TRP A 23 8.86 17.18 -8.36
CA TRP A 23 10.02 17.46 -7.52
C TRP A 23 9.57 18.09 -6.20
N VAL A 24 9.91 17.45 -5.09
CA VAL A 24 9.59 17.93 -3.74
C VAL A 24 10.90 18.27 -3.03
N LYS A 25 10.93 19.42 -2.34
CA LYS A 25 12.05 19.80 -1.48
C LYS A 25 11.86 19.14 -0.12
N GLY A 26 12.78 18.25 0.26
CA GLY A 26 12.79 17.63 1.57
C GLY A 26 13.19 18.62 2.67
N LYS A 27 13.00 18.23 3.94
CA LYS A 27 13.36 19.04 5.12
C LYS A 27 14.83 19.47 5.12
N ASN A 28 15.70 18.63 4.57
CA ASN A 28 17.15 18.87 4.50
C ASN A 28 17.55 19.73 3.29
N GLY A 29 16.59 20.31 2.57
CA GLY A 29 16.81 21.11 1.37
C GLY A 29 17.09 20.32 0.09
N VAL A 30 17.35 19.02 0.19
CA VAL A 30 17.57 18.11 -0.94
C VAL A 30 16.27 17.90 -1.71
N LYS A 31 16.32 18.05 -3.04
CA LYS A 31 15.19 17.76 -3.92
C LYS A 31 15.11 16.26 -4.17
N ALA A 32 13.91 15.70 -4.04
CA ALA A 32 13.61 14.32 -4.38
C ALA A 32 12.49 14.27 -5.41
N LEU A 33 12.57 13.31 -6.33
CA LEU A 33 11.52 13.05 -7.30
C LEU A 33 10.48 12.11 -6.68
N TYR A 34 9.25 12.60 -6.55
CA TYR A 34 8.12 11.81 -6.10
C TYR A 34 7.41 11.29 -7.34
N THR A 35 7.09 10.00 -7.37
CA THR A 35 6.34 9.37 -8.46
C THR A 35 5.06 8.73 -7.92
N LEU A 36 4.01 8.71 -8.74
CA LEU A 36 2.77 8.05 -8.37
C LEU A 36 2.98 6.53 -8.31
N THR A 37 2.62 5.92 -7.17
CA THR A 37 2.64 4.46 -7.02
C THR A 37 1.50 3.84 -7.84
N ARG A 38 1.80 2.78 -8.59
CA ARG A 38 0.76 2.06 -9.36
C ARG A 38 -0.10 1.26 -8.40
N ALA A 39 -1.42 1.37 -8.53
CA ALA A 39 -2.34 0.51 -7.78
C ALA A 39 -2.02 -0.99 -8.02
N CYS A 40 -1.66 -1.37 -9.25
CA CYS A 40 -1.33 -2.75 -9.59
C CYS A 40 -0.03 -3.28 -8.96
N SER A 41 0.88 -2.42 -8.47
CA SER A 41 2.07 -2.89 -7.75
C SER A 41 1.78 -3.17 -6.26
N ILE A 42 0.63 -2.73 -5.77
CA ILE A 42 0.17 -3.06 -4.41
C ILE A 42 -0.31 -4.50 -4.46
N GLY A 43 0.43 -5.39 -3.80
CA GLY A 43 0.06 -6.81 -3.71
C GLY A 43 -1.29 -6.99 -3.04
N ILE A 44 -2.10 -7.91 -3.57
CA ILE A 44 -3.41 -8.23 -2.98
C ILE A 44 -3.18 -9.04 -1.71
N VAL A 45 -3.57 -8.49 -0.56
CA VAL A 45 -3.56 -9.22 0.71
C VAL A 45 -4.87 -10.00 0.85
N ARG A 46 -4.76 -11.33 0.97
CA ARG A 46 -5.90 -12.21 1.17
C ARG A 46 -6.08 -12.51 2.66
N HIS A 47 -7.20 -12.07 3.22
CA HIS A 47 -7.59 -12.41 4.59
C HIS A 47 -8.55 -13.60 4.60
N ALA A 48 -8.33 -14.56 5.50
CA ALA A 48 -9.29 -15.64 5.70
C ALA A 48 -10.62 -15.05 6.21
N LYS A 49 -11.76 -15.37 5.58
CA LYS A 49 -13.07 -14.87 6.03
C LYS A 49 -13.42 -15.37 7.46
N ILE A 50 -14.23 -14.60 8.19
CA ILE A 50 -14.80 -15.04 9.47
C ILE A 50 -15.94 -16.03 9.18
N ARG A 51 -16.07 -17.08 10.00
CA ARG A 51 -17.19 -18.03 9.88
C ARG A 51 -18.49 -17.27 10.16
N GLY A 52 -19.47 -17.35 9.26
CA GLY A 52 -20.71 -16.56 9.39
C GLY A 52 -21.51 -16.84 10.66
N LYS A 53 -21.44 -18.08 11.19
CA LYS A 53 -22.08 -18.45 12.46
C LYS A 53 -21.27 -18.08 13.71
N ALA A 54 -20.03 -17.62 13.57
CA ALA A 54 -19.17 -17.37 14.72
C ALA A 54 -19.58 -16.10 15.46
N ASN A 55 -20.06 -16.27 16.70
CA ASN A 55 -20.40 -15.20 17.61
C ASN A 55 -19.26 -15.00 18.65
N PRO A 56 -18.69 -13.78 18.81
CA PRO A 56 -17.64 -13.53 19.81
C PRO A 56 -18.04 -13.72 21.27
N PHE A 57 -19.33 -13.77 21.57
CA PHE A 57 -19.86 -13.93 22.94
C PHE A 57 -20.37 -15.34 23.22
N ASP A 58 -20.35 -16.22 22.22
CA ASP A 58 -20.72 -17.61 22.37
C ASP A 58 -19.46 -18.42 22.77
N PRO A 59 -19.47 -19.07 23.94
CA PRO A 59 -18.33 -19.86 24.43
C PRO A 59 -17.89 -20.96 23.46
N GLU A 60 -18.76 -21.42 22.55
CA GLU A 60 -18.39 -22.41 21.53
C GLU A 60 -17.31 -21.85 20.56
N TYR A 61 -17.33 -20.55 20.29
CA TYR A 61 -16.42 -19.91 19.34
C TYR A 61 -15.18 -19.28 19.98
N ASP A 62 -15.04 -19.33 21.31
CA ASP A 62 -13.86 -18.85 22.04
C ASP A 62 -12.54 -19.41 21.49
N PRO A 63 -12.40 -20.75 21.29
CA PRO A 63 -11.19 -21.34 20.72
C PRO A 63 -10.93 -20.86 19.29
N TYR A 64 -11.98 -20.60 18.51
CA TYR A 64 -11.89 -20.10 17.13
C TYR A 64 -11.28 -18.70 17.10
N PHE A 65 -11.79 -17.77 17.91
CA PHE A 65 -11.28 -16.39 17.97
C PHE A 65 -9.89 -16.32 18.63
N LYS A 66 -9.62 -17.11 19.68
CA LYS A 66 -8.27 -17.24 20.28
C LYS A 66 -7.23 -17.62 19.23
N ARG A 67 -7.47 -18.70 18.47
CA ARG A 67 -6.56 -19.13 17.40
C ARG A 67 -6.42 -18.10 16.28
N ARG A 68 -7.50 -17.40 15.93
CA ARG A 68 -7.49 -16.40 14.86
C ARG A 68 -6.66 -15.16 15.21
N ARG A 69 -6.57 -14.76 16.49
CA ARG A 69 -5.71 -13.64 16.94
C ARG A 69 -4.23 -13.88 16.61
N PHE A 70 -3.77 -15.12 16.72
CA PHE A 70 -2.39 -15.50 16.44
C PHE A 70 -2.15 -15.87 14.98
N LYS A 71 -3.22 -16.24 14.24
CA LYS A 71 -3.15 -16.44 12.78
C LYS A 71 -3.26 -15.10 12.04
N ARG A 72 -2.18 -14.34 12.02
CA ARG A 72 -2.07 -13.18 11.13
C ARG A 72 -1.80 -13.67 9.71
N THR A 73 -2.81 -13.63 8.86
CA THR A 73 -2.61 -13.69 7.41
C THR A 73 -2.02 -12.35 6.96
N TYR A 74 -0.70 -12.33 6.80
CA TYR A 74 0.18 -11.34 6.13
C TYR A 74 0.06 -9.85 6.49
N GLY A 75 1.22 -9.17 6.59
CA GLY A 75 1.36 -7.76 6.99
C GLY A 75 2.12 -7.52 8.29
N GLN A 76 2.77 -8.55 8.85
CA GLN A 76 3.57 -8.45 10.07
C GLN A 76 4.95 -9.12 9.98
N GLN A 77 5.45 -9.39 8.78
CA GLN A 77 6.90 -9.33 8.61
C GLN A 77 7.27 -7.86 8.81
N ALA A 78 8.06 -7.60 9.84
CA ALA A 78 8.52 -6.27 10.21
C ALA A 78 9.00 -5.52 8.97
N CYS A 79 8.72 -4.22 8.89
CA CYS A 79 9.67 -3.34 8.22
C CYS A 79 11.00 -3.60 8.90
N SER A 80 11.94 -4.23 8.20
CA SER A 80 13.33 -4.21 8.62
C SER A 80 13.71 -2.75 8.76
N ALA A 81 14.20 -2.37 9.95
CA ALA A 81 14.84 -1.08 10.16
C ALA A 81 16.00 -0.89 9.18
#